data_AF-A0A177CET2-F1
#
_entry.id   AF-A0A177CET2-F1
#
_cell.length_a   1.000
_cell.length_b   1.000
_cell.length_c   1.000
_cell.angle_alpha   90.00
_cell.angle_beta   90.00
_cell.angle_gamma   90.00
#
_symmetry.space_group_name_H-M   'P 1'
#
loop_
_entity.id
_entity.type
_entity.pdbx_description
1 polymer ?
#
loop_
_entity_poly.entity_id
_entity_poly.type
_entity_poly.pdbx_seq_one_letter_code
_entity_poly.pdbx_strand_id
1 'polypeptide(L)'
;MAGARQAVDWVYANAGKGEWKHVDKTRIGVWGQSCGGLEAYTAGLEDDRIGHVGIFNSGQLNETESEAVAGNLHKPIFYLLGGPTDEAYVNVSVFLGRVVGRDYVDLPKGTPAWKANHALGHGAAFDVPNAGIPGIVGSKIVQWVLRGDAKAKKWFTGEGAYSVGITDVEYKSLDRIKVAPIQ
;
A
#
# COMPACT_ATOMS: atom_id res chain seq x y z
N MET A 1 15.96 9.68 -0.12
CA MET A 1 15.27 9.63 1.20
C MET A 1 15.72 8.36 1.93
N ALA A 2 16.36 8.49 3.10
CA ALA A 2 17.06 7.37 3.74
C ALA A 2 16.26 6.65 4.86
N GLY A 3 15.14 7.22 5.31
CA GLY A 3 14.45 6.76 6.53
C GLY A 3 13.89 5.34 6.46
N ALA A 4 13.11 5.00 5.42
CA ALA A 4 12.52 3.67 5.29
C ALA A 4 13.58 2.57 5.14
N ARG A 5 14.63 2.81 4.34
CA ARG A 5 15.72 1.84 4.16
C ARG A 5 16.54 1.64 5.43
N GLN A 6 16.82 2.72 6.16
CA GLN A 6 17.48 2.64 7.48
C GLN A 6 16.63 1.85 8.49
N ALA A 7 15.30 1.99 8.46
CA ALA A 7 14.42 1.17 9.28
C ALA A 7 14.51 -0.32 8.92
N VAL A 8 14.58 -0.65 7.62
CA VAL A 8 14.79 -2.04 7.16
C VAL A 8 16.16 -2.56 7.61
N ASP A 9 17.23 -1.76 7.50
CA ASP A 9 18.57 -2.12 8.00
C ASP A 9 18.54 -2.44 9.49
N TRP A 10 17.85 -1.62 10.28
CA TRP A 10 17.66 -1.85 11.70
C TRP A 10 16.90 -3.16 11.97
N VAL A 11 15.81 -3.44 11.23
CA VAL A 11 15.08 -4.71 11.36
C VAL A 11 16.01 -5.89 11.07
N TYR A 12 16.82 -5.82 10.01
CA TYR A 12 17.76 -6.89 9.67
C TYR A 12 18.82 -7.13 10.75
N ALA A 13 19.28 -6.06 11.39
CA ALA A 13 20.28 -6.12 12.46
C ALA A 13 19.72 -6.67 13.78
N ASN A 14 18.44 -6.45 14.07
CA ASN A 14 17.84 -6.70 15.39
C ASN A 14 16.84 -7.86 15.45
N ALA A 15 16.19 -8.22 14.34
CA ALA A 15 15.20 -9.28 14.30
C ALA A 15 15.72 -10.61 14.88
N GLY A 16 14.92 -11.24 15.73
CA GLY A 16 15.25 -12.50 16.40
C GLY A 16 16.11 -12.36 17.67
N LYS A 17 16.44 -11.14 18.12
CA LYS A 17 17.33 -10.89 19.26
C LYS A 17 16.60 -10.19 20.42
N GLY A 18 16.83 -10.64 21.66
CA GLY A 18 16.33 -9.99 22.87
C GLY A 18 14.82 -9.72 22.81
N GLU A 19 14.44 -8.45 23.05
CA GLU A 19 13.05 -7.97 22.96
C GLU A 19 12.44 -8.11 21.55
N TRP A 20 13.28 -8.25 20.50
CA TRP A 20 12.88 -8.37 19.10
C TRP A 20 12.82 -9.81 18.61
N LYS A 21 12.79 -10.80 19.52
CA LYS A 21 12.71 -12.24 19.19
C LYS A 21 11.51 -12.63 18.33
N HIS A 22 10.45 -11.81 18.32
CA HIS A 22 9.23 -12.03 17.54
C HIS A 22 9.18 -11.26 16.22
N VAL A 23 10.22 -10.48 15.90
CA VAL A 23 10.30 -9.76 14.62
C VAL A 23 10.82 -10.71 13.54
N ASP A 24 10.06 -10.88 12.46
CA ASP A 24 10.45 -11.66 11.29
C ASP A 24 10.89 -10.73 10.15
N LYS A 25 12.20 -10.65 9.92
CA LYS A 25 12.79 -9.82 8.85
C LYS A 25 12.54 -10.35 7.44
N THR A 26 12.00 -11.56 7.26
CA THR A 26 11.73 -12.14 5.93
C THR A 26 10.42 -11.63 5.33
N ARG A 27 9.64 -10.87 6.10
CA ARG A 27 8.28 -10.43 5.73
C ARG A 27 8.13 -8.94 5.99
N ILE A 28 8.60 -8.12 5.05
CA ILE A 28 8.65 -6.66 5.18
C ILE A 28 7.77 -5.99 4.13
N GLY A 29 7.08 -4.92 4.52
CA GLY A 29 6.40 -3.98 3.63
C GLY A 29 6.74 -2.54 3.97
N VAL A 30 6.51 -1.64 3.01
CA VAL A 30 6.67 -0.19 3.22
C VAL A 30 5.45 0.56 2.74
N TRP A 31 4.81 1.30 3.64
CA TRP A 31 3.58 2.00 3.35
C TRP A 31 3.69 3.45 3.76
N GLY A 32 2.90 4.31 3.12
CA GLY A 32 2.87 5.71 3.50
C GLY A 32 1.62 6.43 3.02
N GLN A 33 1.32 7.52 3.72
CA GLN A 33 0.25 8.45 3.40
C GLN A 33 0.82 9.74 2.83
N SER A 34 0.11 10.38 1.90
CA SER A 34 0.55 11.65 1.29
C SER A 34 1.99 11.55 0.74
N CYS A 35 2.92 12.44 1.12
CA CYS A 35 4.32 12.41 0.70
C CYS A 35 5.02 11.10 1.09
N GLY A 36 4.61 10.48 2.20
CA GLY A 36 5.11 9.17 2.61
C GLY A 36 4.78 8.06 1.60
N GLY A 37 3.73 8.21 0.79
CA GLY A 37 3.46 7.27 -0.30
C GLY A 37 4.51 7.34 -1.42
N LEU A 38 5.02 8.53 -1.73
CA LEU A 38 6.13 8.70 -2.68
C LEU A 38 7.43 8.08 -2.11
N GLU A 39 7.67 8.24 -0.82
CA GLU A 39 8.79 7.59 -0.12
C GLU A 39 8.65 6.06 -0.13
N ALA A 40 7.43 5.54 0.05
CA ALA A 40 7.14 4.12 -0.01
C ALA A 40 7.39 3.54 -1.41
N TYR A 41 7.04 4.27 -2.47
CA TYR A 41 7.42 3.89 -3.85
C TYR A 41 8.93 3.78 -4.02
N THR A 42 9.67 4.82 -3.64
CA THR A 42 11.14 4.85 -3.75
C THR A 42 11.77 3.67 -2.98
N ALA A 43 11.38 3.46 -1.73
CA ALA A 43 11.88 2.34 -0.93
C ALA A 43 11.48 0.99 -1.56
N GLY A 44 10.26 0.86 -2.06
CA GLY A 44 9.76 -0.33 -2.73
C GLY A 44 10.52 -0.67 -4.01
N LEU A 45 10.95 0.32 -4.79
CA LEU A 45 11.74 0.10 -5.99
C LEU A 45 13.20 -0.25 -5.68
N GLU A 46 13.80 0.43 -4.71
CA GLU A 46 15.25 0.37 -4.51
C GLU A 46 15.73 -0.69 -3.50
N ASP A 47 14.82 -1.35 -2.77
CA ASP A 47 15.16 -2.32 -1.73
C ASP A 47 14.41 -3.65 -1.90
N ASP A 48 15.13 -4.67 -2.39
CA ASP A 48 14.59 -6.02 -2.65
C ASP A 48 14.11 -6.77 -1.40
N ARG A 49 14.47 -6.29 -0.19
CA ARG A 49 13.98 -6.87 1.07
C ARG A 49 12.52 -6.52 1.33
N ILE A 50 12.02 -5.45 0.71
CA ILE A 50 10.61 -5.04 0.78
C ILE A 50 9.81 -5.91 -0.19
N GLY A 51 8.82 -6.65 0.35
CA GLY A 51 7.98 -7.57 -0.41
C GLY A 51 6.68 -6.98 -0.94
N HIS A 52 6.25 -5.81 -0.47
CA HIS A 52 5.03 -5.14 -0.93
C HIS A 52 5.00 -3.65 -0.53
N VAL A 53 4.15 -2.89 -1.23
CA VAL A 53 4.02 -1.43 -1.07
C VAL A 53 2.56 -1.05 -0.78
N GLY A 54 2.35 -0.08 0.11
CA GLY A 54 1.03 0.45 0.46
C GLY A 54 0.97 1.96 0.26
N ILE A 55 0.04 2.42 -0.57
CA ILE A 55 -0.12 3.81 -0.97
C ILE A 55 -1.48 4.29 -0.49
N PHE A 56 -1.48 5.16 0.53
CA PHE A 56 -2.70 5.66 1.18
C PHE A 56 -2.86 7.15 0.87
N ASN A 57 -3.98 7.55 0.26
CA ASN A 57 -4.26 8.94 -0.14
C ASN A 57 -3.05 9.60 -0.81
N SER A 58 -2.48 8.89 -1.77
CA SER A 58 -1.20 9.25 -2.39
C SER A 58 -1.06 8.63 -3.78
N GLY A 59 -0.16 9.18 -4.58
CA GLY A 59 0.20 8.74 -5.92
C GLY A 59 1.23 9.69 -6.52
N GLN A 60 1.79 9.33 -7.68
CA GLN A 60 2.80 10.14 -8.37
C GLN A 60 2.22 11.49 -8.83
N LEU A 61 3.06 12.53 -8.84
CA LEU A 61 2.60 13.91 -9.02
C LEU A 61 2.27 14.23 -10.48
N ASN A 62 2.88 13.51 -11.43
CA ASN A 62 2.66 13.71 -12.85
C ASN A 62 2.88 12.42 -13.65
N GLU A 63 2.54 12.47 -14.95
CA GLU A 63 2.51 11.31 -15.83
C GLU A 63 3.90 10.71 -16.01
N THR A 64 4.90 11.56 -16.22
CA THR A 64 6.30 11.14 -16.30
C THR A 64 6.76 10.41 -15.04
N GLU A 65 6.41 10.89 -13.85
CA GLU A 65 6.75 10.21 -12.59
C GLU A 65 5.99 8.90 -12.42
N SER A 66 4.73 8.84 -12.83
CA SER A 66 3.94 7.61 -12.81
C SER A 66 4.56 6.52 -13.68
N GLU A 67 4.87 6.84 -14.93
CA GLU A 67 5.54 5.92 -15.84
C GLU A 67 6.92 5.51 -15.31
N ALA A 68 7.71 6.46 -14.81
CA ALA A 68 9.06 6.21 -14.33
C ALA A 68 9.11 5.43 -13.00
N VAL A 69 8.11 5.59 -12.13
CA VAL A 69 8.12 5.02 -10.78
C VAL A 69 7.13 3.85 -10.67
N ALA A 70 5.83 4.10 -10.84
CA ALA A 70 4.83 3.04 -10.79
C ALA A 70 5.02 2.05 -11.95
N GLY A 71 5.33 2.54 -13.15
CA GLY A 71 5.62 1.74 -14.34
C GLY A 71 6.85 0.83 -14.23
N ASN A 72 7.67 0.98 -13.19
CA ASN A 72 8.80 0.09 -12.89
C ASN A 72 8.59 -0.78 -11.63
N LEU A 73 7.44 -0.69 -10.97
CA LEU A 73 7.15 -1.45 -9.76
C LEU A 73 6.55 -2.83 -10.07
N HIS A 74 7.31 -3.89 -9.80
CA HIS A 74 6.87 -5.27 -10.01
C HIS A 74 6.36 -5.98 -8.74
N LYS A 75 6.38 -5.28 -7.60
CA LYS A 75 5.99 -5.82 -6.29
C LYS A 75 4.49 -5.65 -6.06
N PRO A 76 3.86 -6.53 -5.25
CA PRO A 76 2.49 -6.33 -4.79
C PRO A 76 2.25 -4.92 -4.24
N ILE A 77 1.20 -4.26 -4.71
CA ILE A 77 0.88 -2.89 -4.31
C ILE A 77 -0.60 -2.71 -3.98
N PHE A 78 -0.88 -1.92 -2.94
CA PHE A 78 -2.22 -1.64 -2.45
C PHE A 78 -2.45 -0.13 -2.42
N TYR A 79 -3.50 0.31 -3.11
CA TYR A 79 -3.94 1.70 -3.13
C TYR A 79 -5.25 1.84 -2.37
N LEU A 80 -5.27 2.73 -1.38
CA LEU A 80 -6.49 3.16 -0.72
C LEU A 80 -6.59 4.68 -0.82
N LEU A 81 -7.60 5.16 -1.55
CA LEU A 81 -7.75 6.58 -1.90
C LEU A 81 -8.89 7.23 -1.13
N GLY A 82 -8.81 8.54 -0.91
CA GLY A 82 -9.74 9.25 -0.04
C GLY A 82 -11.05 9.74 -0.67
N GLY A 83 -11.39 9.31 -1.89
CA GLY A 83 -12.68 9.65 -2.50
C GLY A 83 -12.67 10.99 -3.27
N PRO A 84 -13.75 11.38 -3.96
CA PRO A 84 -13.80 12.61 -4.78
C PRO A 84 -13.44 13.91 -4.07
N THR A 85 -13.54 13.94 -2.74
CA THR A 85 -13.16 15.08 -1.89
C THR A 85 -11.69 15.04 -1.47
N ASP A 86 -10.96 13.97 -1.80
CA ASP A 86 -9.52 13.88 -1.68
C ASP A 86 -8.88 14.56 -2.90
N GLU A 87 -7.93 15.44 -2.62
CA GLU A 87 -7.12 16.14 -3.62
C GLU A 87 -6.35 15.17 -4.55
N ALA A 88 -6.29 13.88 -4.17
CA ALA A 88 -5.68 12.79 -4.94
C ALA A 88 -6.63 12.00 -5.89
N TYR A 89 -7.91 12.36 -5.99
CA TYR A 89 -8.92 11.47 -6.58
C TYR A 89 -9.33 11.75 -8.04
N VAL A 90 -9.27 12.99 -8.54
CA VAL A 90 -9.73 13.33 -9.91
C VAL A 90 -8.72 14.21 -10.65
N ASN A 91 -8.60 13.93 -11.95
CA ASN A 91 -7.90 14.74 -12.93
C ASN A 91 -8.36 16.22 -12.94
N VAL A 92 -7.35 17.10 -12.98
CA VAL A 92 -7.33 18.54 -13.28
C VAL A 92 -7.58 19.49 -12.09
N SER A 93 -6.45 20.05 -11.61
CA SER A 93 -6.22 21.42 -11.12
C SER A 93 -5.90 21.64 -9.63
N VAL A 94 -4.58 21.69 -9.36
CA VAL A 94 -3.83 22.67 -8.55
C VAL A 94 -4.28 22.91 -7.08
N PHE A 95 -3.98 21.93 -6.20
CA PHE A 95 -3.14 22.22 -5.02
C PHE A 95 -2.34 21.00 -4.50
N LEU A 96 -2.72 19.76 -4.83
CA LEU A 96 -1.87 18.55 -4.69
C LEU A 96 -2.27 17.47 -5.73
N GLY A 97 -2.37 17.84 -7.01
CA GLY A 97 -2.94 17.01 -8.09
C GLY A 97 -2.29 15.64 -8.28
N ARG A 98 -2.73 14.64 -7.53
CA ARG A 98 -2.29 13.24 -7.64
C ARG A 98 -3.30 12.49 -8.49
N VAL A 99 -2.81 11.68 -9.43
CA VAL A 99 -3.63 10.82 -10.28
C VAL A 99 -3.28 9.38 -9.95
N VAL A 100 -3.81 8.84 -8.86
CA VAL A 100 -3.53 7.46 -8.48
C VAL A 100 -4.20 6.45 -9.43
N GLY A 101 -5.26 6.90 -10.12
CA GLY A 101 -5.85 6.15 -11.22
C GLY A 101 -4.84 5.85 -12.34
N ARG A 102 -3.86 6.73 -12.57
CA ARG A 102 -2.81 6.55 -13.57
C ARG A 102 -1.74 5.59 -13.05
N ASP A 103 -1.25 5.79 -11.83
CA ASP A 103 -0.28 4.87 -11.21
C ASP A 103 -0.70 3.40 -11.33
N TYR A 104 -1.97 3.11 -11.00
CA TYR A 104 -2.51 1.75 -11.09
C TYR A 104 -2.54 1.21 -12.53
N VAL A 105 -2.81 2.07 -13.53
CA VAL A 105 -2.83 1.70 -14.96
C VAL A 105 -1.41 1.42 -15.46
N ASP A 106 -0.43 2.25 -15.08
CA ASP A 106 0.95 2.17 -15.57
C ASP A 106 1.73 0.97 -15.03
N LEU A 107 1.26 0.34 -13.94
CA LEU A 107 1.92 -0.83 -13.37
C LEU A 107 2.19 -1.91 -14.43
N PRO A 108 3.41 -2.50 -14.44
CA PRO A 108 3.77 -3.57 -15.35
C PRO A 108 2.75 -4.70 -15.40
N LYS A 109 2.63 -5.32 -16.58
CA LYS A 109 1.71 -6.44 -16.78
C LYS A 109 1.99 -7.56 -15.77
N GLY A 110 0.94 -7.91 -15.03
CA GLY A 110 0.98 -9.01 -14.07
C GLY A 110 1.52 -8.63 -12.69
N THR A 111 1.85 -7.36 -12.43
CA THR A 111 2.07 -6.85 -11.08
C THR A 111 0.78 -7.01 -10.26
N PRO A 112 0.80 -7.70 -9.10
CA PRO A 112 -0.36 -7.81 -8.23
C PRO A 112 -0.75 -6.44 -7.67
N ALA A 113 -1.98 -6.02 -7.90
CA ALA A 113 -2.44 -4.73 -7.42
C ALA A 113 -3.89 -4.76 -6.99
N TRP A 114 -4.20 -4.00 -5.94
CA TRP A 114 -5.55 -3.72 -5.49
C TRP A 114 -5.69 -2.21 -5.29
N LYS A 115 -6.80 -1.63 -5.76
CA LYS A 115 -7.13 -0.21 -5.65
C LYS A 115 -8.57 -0.09 -5.18
N ALA A 116 -8.82 0.80 -4.24
CA ALA A 116 -10.18 1.19 -3.90
C ALA A 116 -10.21 2.58 -3.25
N ASN A 117 -11.44 3.04 -3.01
CA ASN A 117 -11.75 4.37 -2.54
C ASN A 117 -12.49 4.31 -1.20
N HIS A 118 -12.35 5.32 -0.37
CA HIS A 118 -13.25 5.61 0.75
C HIS A 118 -13.66 7.08 0.69
N ALA A 119 -14.71 7.51 1.41
CA ALA A 119 -15.24 8.88 1.28
C ALA A 119 -14.82 9.83 2.44
N LEU A 120 -13.57 9.72 2.92
CA LEU A 120 -13.11 10.46 4.12
C LEU A 120 -12.09 11.57 3.81
N GLY A 121 -11.77 11.80 2.53
CA GLY A 121 -10.78 12.79 2.11
C GLY A 121 -9.33 12.42 2.48
N HIS A 122 -8.40 13.34 2.22
CA HIS A 122 -6.96 13.12 2.33
C HIS A 122 -6.48 12.72 3.74
N GLY A 123 -7.10 13.29 4.78
CA GLY A 123 -6.77 13.00 6.18
C GLY A 123 -7.25 11.62 6.65
N ALA A 124 -8.31 11.09 6.03
CA ALA A 124 -8.85 9.73 6.19
C ALA A 124 -8.95 9.16 7.61
N ALA A 125 -9.09 10.02 8.62
CA ALA A 125 -9.12 9.64 10.02
C ALA A 125 -7.80 9.03 10.54
N PHE A 126 -6.64 9.30 9.94
CA PHE A 126 -5.33 8.92 10.52
C PHE A 126 -5.04 9.60 11.86
N ASP A 127 -5.78 10.67 12.17
CA ASP A 127 -5.76 11.44 13.40
C ASP A 127 -6.69 10.91 14.50
N VAL A 128 -7.47 9.84 14.23
CA VAL A 128 -8.33 9.20 15.24
C VAL A 128 -7.78 7.83 15.66
N PRO A 129 -8.15 7.33 16.87
CA PRO A 129 -7.72 6.01 17.32
C PRO A 129 -8.01 4.91 16.30
N ASN A 130 -7.00 4.05 16.06
CA ASN A 130 -7.04 2.95 15.10
C ASN A 130 -7.22 3.34 13.62
N ALA A 131 -7.07 4.62 13.27
CA ALA A 131 -7.02 5.11 11.90
C ALA A 131 -8.25 4.79 11.01
N GLY A 132 -9.44 4.59 11.59
CA GLY A 132 -10.69 4.38 10.85
C GLY A 132 -10.62 3.31 9.74
N ILE A 133 -11.11 3.65 8.54
CA ILE A 133 -11.10 2.76 7.37
C ILE A 133 -9.66 2.38 6.96
N PRO A 134 -8.69 3.33 6.82
CA PRO A 134 -7.29 2.98 6.56
C PRO A 134 -6.71 1.95 7.53
N GLY A 135 -7.00 2.05 8.83
CA GLY A 135 -6.52 1.09 9.82
C GLY A 135 -7.10 -0.32 9.63
N ILE A 136 -8.37 -0.42 9.25
CA ILE A 136 -9.02 -1.70 8.92
C ILE A 136 -8.38 -2.31 7.67
N VAL A 137 -8.27 -1.53 6.58
CA VAL A 137 -7.66 -1.98 5.32
C VAL A 137 -6.23 -2.41 5.55
N GLY A 138 -5.43 -1.55 6.20
CA GLY A 138 -4.05 -1.84 6.55
C GLY A 138 -3.95 -3.16 7.31
N SER A 139 -4.73 -3.34 8.37
CA SER A 139 -4.76 -4.60 9.13
C SER A 139 -5.05 -5.83 8.26
N LYS A 140 -6.01 -5.72 7.32
CA LYS A 140 -6.30 -6.81 6.37
C LYS A 140 -5.13 -7.08 5.42
N ILE A 141 -4.46 -6.04 4.92
CA ILE A 141 -3.25 -6.20 4.10
C ILE A 141 -2.21 -6.97 4.91
N VAL A 142 -1.85 -6.52 6.13
CA VAL A 142 -0.81 -7.18 6.94
C VAL A 142 -1.16 -8.65 7.23
N GLN A 143 -2.41 -8.93 7.61
CA GLN A 143 -2.87 -10.30 7.87
C GLN A 143 -2.70 -11.18 6.63
N TRP A 144 -2.99 -10.65 5.44
CA TRP A 144 -2.79 -11.41 4.22
C TRP A 144 -1.32 -11.49 3.80
N VAL A 145 -0.68 -10.36 3.50
CA VAL A 145 0.59 -10.35 2.77
C VAL A 145 1.82 -10.56 3.65
N LEU A 146 1.71 -10.32 4.95
CA LEU A 146 2.76 -10.69 5.90
C LEU A 146 2.45 -11.99 6.64
N ARG A 147 1.19 -12.28 6.95
CA ARG A 147 0.85 -13.44 7.79
C ARG A 147 0.26 -14.63 7.03
N GLY A 148 -0.09 -14.47 5.76
CA GLY A 148 -0.65 -15.53 4.92
C GLY A 148 -2.11 -15.89 5.23
N ASP A 149 -2.87 -15.00 5.86
CA ASP A 149 -4.28 -15.24 6.21
C ASP A 149 -5.18 -15.30 4.94
N ALA A 150 -5.68 -16.49 4.65
CA ALA A 150 -6.59 -16.73 3.53
C ALA A 150 -7.95 -16.04 3.67
N LYS A 151 -8.42 -15.77 4.90
CA LYS A 151 -9.65 -14.99 5.13
C LYS A 151 -9.43 -13.53 4.77
N ALA A 152 -8.28 -12.97 5.12
CA ALA A 152 -7.90 -11.63 4.72
C ALA A 152 -7.76 -11.51 3.19
N LYS A 153 -7.18 -12.51 2.50
CA LYS A 153 -7.19 -12.57 1.04
C LYS A 153 -8.63 -12.50 0.47
N LYS A 154 -9.54 -13.34 0.99
CA LYS A 154 -10.95 -13.37 0.55
C LYS A 154 -11.66 -12.04 0.75
N TRP A 155 -11.26 -11.26 1.75
CA TRP A 155 -11.82 -9.94 2.02
C TRP A 155 -11.51 -8.95 0.87
N PHE A 156 -10.33 -9.02 0.25
CA PHE A 156 -9.94 -8.19 -0.90
C PHE A 156 -10.54 -8.63 -2.23
N THR A 157 -10.77 -9.93 -2.41
CA THR A 157 -11.26 -10.51 -3.68
C THR A 157 -12.77 -10.74 -3.72
N GLY A 158 -13.47 -10.49 -2.62
CA GLY A 158 -14.92 -10.64 -2.48
C GLY A 158 -15.57 -9.34 -2.01
N GLU A 159 -16.72 -9.46 -1.32
CA GLU A 159 -17.49 -8.28 -0.90
C GLU A 159 -17.01 -7.64 0.42
N GLY A 160 -15.96 -8.19 1.04
CA GLY A 160 -15.51 -7.79 2.37
C GLY A 160 -15.17 -6.30 2.47
N ALA A 161 -14.52 -5.73 1.44
CA ALA A 161 -14.16 -4.32 1.41
C ALA A 161 -15.39 -3.39 1.53
N TYR A 162 -16.48 -3.68 0.82
CA TYR A 162 -17.67 -2.82 0.82
C TYR A 162 -18.33 -2.70 2.20
N SER A 163 -18.18 -3.72 3.06
CA SER A 163 -18.77 -3.73 4.41
C SER A 163 -18.24 -2.62 5.34
N VAL A 164 -17.16 -1.94 4.97
CA VAL A 164 -16.55 -0.85 5.76
C VAL A 164 -16.55 0.49 5.05
N GLY A 165 -17.41 0.67 4.04
CA GLY A 165 -17.56 1.94 3.33
C GLY A 165 -16.49 2.19 2.25
N ILE A 166 -15.87 1.12 1.75
CA ILE A 166 -14.98 1.17 0.59
C ILE A 166 -15.80 1.06 -0.70
N THR A 167 -15.43 1.80 -1.73
CA THR A 167 -16.06 1.81 -3.06
C THR A 167 -15.02 1.60 -4.17
N ASP A 168 -15.50 1.38 -5.39
CA ASP A 168 -14.71 1.29 -6.63
C ASP A 168 -13.50 0.37 -6.53
N VAL A 169 -13.72 -0.80 -5.93
CA VAL A 169 -12.69 -1.83 -5.81
C VAL A 169 -12.31 -2.35 -7.20
N GLU A 170 -11.04 -2.21 -7.53
CA GLU A 170 -10.41 -2.80 -8.70
C GLU A 170 -9.20 -3.62 -8.25
N TYR A 171 -8.96 -4.77 -8.89
CA TYR A 171 -7.74 -5.53 -8.64
C TYR A 171 -7.27 -6.33 -9.85
N LYS A 172 -5.97 -6.60 -9.90
CA LYS A 172 -5.32 -7.43 -10.91
C LYS A 172 -4.27 -8.35 -10.29
N SER A 173 -4.17 -9.57 -10.82
CA SER A 173 -3.10 -10.53 -10.51
C SER A 173 -2.85 -10.83 -9.02
N LEU A 174 -3.85 -10.64 -8.16
CA LEU A 174 -3.76 -10.90 -6.71
C LEU A 174 -3.52 -12.39 -6.37
N ASP A 175 -3.87 -13.29 -7.28
CA ASP A 175 -3.59 -14.72 -7.18
C ASP A 175 -2.09 -15.05 -7.23
N ARG A 176 -1.26 -14.15 -7.78
CA ARG A 176 0.20 -14.28 -7.83
C ARG A 176 0.89 -13.98 -6.49
N ILE A 177 0.20 -13.35 -5.54
CA ILE A 177 0.71 -13.16 -4.18
C ILE A 177 0.70 -14.51 -3.48
N LYS A 178 1.89 -15.07 -3.23
CA LYS A 178 2.09 -16.33 -2.50
C LYS A 178 2.79 -16.03 -1.19
N VAL A 179 2.10 -16.29 -0.08
CA VAL A 179 2.62 -16.07 1.27
C VAL A 179 2.34 -17.33 2.08
N ALA A 180 3.38 -17.91 2.65
CA ALA A 180 3.23 -19.03 3.58
C ALA A 180 2.55 -18.54 4.86
N PRO A 181 1.45 -19.16 5.32
CA PRO A 181 0.85 -18.81 6.60
C PRO A 181 1.87 -18.92 7.73
N ILE A 182 1.86 -17.97 8.66
CA ILE A 182 2.58 -18.17 9.93
C ILE A 182 1.85 -19.25 10.76
N GLN A 183 2.62 -20.02 11.53
CA GLN A 183 2.10 -21.04 12.44
C GLN A 183 1.58 -20.43 13.74
#